data_AF-A0A958IZW6-F1
#
_entry.id   AF-A0A958IZW6-F1
#
_cell.length_a   1.000
_cell.length_b   1.000
_cell.length_c   1.000
_cell.angle_alpha   90.00
_cell.angle_beta   90.00
_cell.angle_gamma   90.00
#
_symmetry.space_group_name_H-M   'P 1'
#
loop_
_entity.id
_entity.type
_entity.pdbx_description
1 polymer ?
#
loop_
_entity_poly.entity_id
_entity_poly.type
_entity_poly.pdbx_seq_one_letter_code
_entity_poly.pdbx_strand_id
1 'polypeptide(L)' 'MSDISLTSAADEHRLWLMLKAGNPAALEQLFRKYYQHLYDYGMRFYAQDDIVKDATQDVFATIWERKAFLGDVQSV' A
#
# COMPACT_ATOMS: atom_id res chain seq x y z
N MET A 1 17.49 -0.87 13.62
CA MET A 1 16.33 -0.63 12.74
C MET A 1 15.42 -1.82 12.88
N SER A 2 14.57 -1.76 13.90
CA SER A 2 13.78 -2.88 14.42
C SER A 2 12.47 -3.05 13.64
N ASP A 3 12.22 -4.30 13.29
CA ASP A 3 10.91 -4.91 12.97
C ASP A 3 10.26 -4.60 11.61
N ILE A 4 10.86 -5.11 10.54
CA ILE A 4 10.17 -5.42 9.26
C ILE A 4 9.62 -6.88 9.29
N SER A 5 9.74 -7.57 10.42
CA SER A 5 9.27 -8.96 10.54
C SER A 5 7.83 -9.02 11.09
N LEU A 6 6.94 -9.60 10.28
CA LEU A 6 5.67 -10.24 10.67
C LEU A 6 4.51 -9.30 11.09
N THR A 7 4.02 -8.47 10.17
CA THR A 7 2.62 -7.99 10.25
C THR A 7 1.72 -9.16 9.88
N SER A 8 0.99 -9.72 10.84
CA SER A 8 0.02 -10.78 10.59
C SER A 8 -1.16 -10.25 9.75
N ALA A 9 -1.96 -11.12 9.13
CA ALA A 9 -3.16 -10.70 8.41
C ALA A 9 -4.12 -9.84 9.28
N ALA A 10 -4.11 -10.06 10.61
CA ALA A 10 -4.87 -9.25 11.55
C ALA A 10 -4.30 -7.83 11.71
N ASP A 11 -2.97 -7.68 11.69
CA ASP A 11 -2.31 -6.37 11.76
C ASP A 11 -2.48 -5.60 10.45
N GLU A 12 -2.48 -6.28 9.31
CA GLU A 12 -2.78 -5.69 8.00
C GLU A 12 -4.22 -5.19 7.93
N HIS A 13 -5.17 -6.00 8.40
CA HIS A 13 -6.57 -5.60 8.49
C HIS A 13 -6.74 -4.38 9.41
N ARG A 14 -6.01 -4.32 10.52
CA ARG A 14 -6.01 -3.15 11.40
C ARG A 14 -5.45 -1.91 10.71
N LEU A 15 -4.32 -2.02 10.00
CA LEU A 15 -3.76 -0.92 9.20
C LEU A 15 -4.75 -0.46 8.13
N TRP A 16 -5.46 -1.39 7.49
CA TRP A 16 -6.50 -1.06 6.52
C TRP A 16 -7.66 -0.27 7.14
N LEU A 17 -8.17 -0.70 8.29
CA LEU A 17 -9.21 0.04 9.01
C LEU A 17 -8.74 1.43 9.44
N MET A 18 -7.50 1.55 9.91
CA MET A 18 -6.90 2.84 10.27
C MET A 18 -6.74 3.75 9.04
N LEU A 19 -6.37 3.19 7.88
CA LEU A 19 -6.32 3.92 6.62
C LEU A 19 -7.71 4.42 6.21
N LYS A 20 -8.75 3.58 6.29
CA LYS A 20 -10.14 3.98 6.03
C LYS A 20 -10.62 5.08 6.97
N ALA A 21 -10.18 5.06 8.23
CA ALA A 21 -10.42 6.12 9.21
C ALA A 21 -9.62 7.41 8.96
N GLY A 22 -8.79 7.46 7.92
CA GLY A 22 -8.00 8.64 7.56
C GLY A 22 -6.68 8.78 8.32
N ASN A 23 -6.14 7.69 8.88
CA ASN A 23 -4.84 7.73 9.55
C ASN A 23 -3.69 7.67 8.52
N PRO A 24 -2.90 8.76 8.36
CA PRO A 24 -1.81 8.80 7.39
C PRO A 24 -0.64 7.87 7.75
N ALA A 25 -0.41 7.60 9.05
CA ALA A 25 0.65 6.67 9.48
C ALA A 25 0.34 5.21 9.10
N ALA A 26 -0.96 4.87 8.92
CA ALA A 26 -1.35 3.57 8.42
C ALA A 26 -1.06 3.45 6.91
N LEU A 27 -1.33 4.50 6.14
CA LEU A 27 -0.92 4.58 4.74
C LEU A 27 0.60 4.48 4.58
N GLU A 28 1.36 5.18 5.40
CA GLU A 28 2.83 5.14 5.35
C GLU A 28 3.37 3.72 5.60
N GLN A 29 2.82 3.00 6.58
CA GLN A 29 3.22 1.63 6.87
C GLN A 29 2.89 0.67 5.72
N LEU A 30 1.68 0.80 5.14
CA LEU A 30 1.28 0.02 3.97
C LEU A 30 2.15 0.35 2.76
N PHE A 31 2.44 1.63 2.53
CA PHE A 31 3.33 2.10 1.47
C PHE A 31 4.72 1.48 1.62
N ARG A 32 5.37 1.63 2.77
CA ARG A 32 6.72 1.07 3.00
C ARG A 32 6.77 -0.44 2.82
N LYS A 33 5.69 -1.14 3.16
CA LYS A 33 5.60 -2.60 3.00
C LYS A 33 5.39 -3.02 1.55
N TYR A 34 4.44 -2.40 0.83
CA TYR A 34 3.99 -2.87 -0.47
C TYR A 34 4.63 -2.16 -1.66
N TYR A 35 5.28 -1.01 -1.45
CA TYR A 35 5.90 -0.23 -2.51
C TYR A 35 6.91 -1.06 -3.31
N GLN A 36 7.84 -1.74 -2.63
CA GLN A 36 8.87 -2.53 -3.31
C GLN A 36 8.25 -3.66 -4.15
N HIS A 37 7.23 -4.34 -3.62
CA HIS A 37 6.53 -5.41 -4.34
C HIS A 37 5.82 -4.91 -5.60
N LEU A 38 5.14 -3.76 -5.51
CA LEU A 38 4.47 -3.14 -6.65
C LEU A 38 5.46 -2.59 -7.68
N TYR A 39 6.55 -1.99 -7.20
CA TYR A 39 7.63 -1.49 -8.04
C TYR A 39 8.31 -2.64 -8.79
N ASP A 40 8.71 -3.72 -8.10
CA ASP A 40 9.33 -4.88 -8.73
C ASP A 40 8.38 -5.56 -9.72
N TYR A 41 7.07 -5.55 -9.44
CA TYR A 41 6.06 -6.01 -10.38
C TYR A 41 5.98 -5.11 -11.61
N GLY A 42 5.88 -3.80 -11.45
CA GLY A 42 5.83 -2.83 -12.55
C GLY A 42 7.08 -2.88 -13.43
N MET A 43 8.26 -3.02 -12.82
CA MET A 43 9.55 -3.14 -13.52
C MET A 43 9.64 -4.39 -14.41
N ARG A 44 8.84 -5.43 -14.15
CA ARG A 44 8.76 -6.61 -15.04
C ARG A 44 8.00 -6.33 -16.34
N PHE A 45 7.11 -5.33 -16.36
CA PHE A 45 6.32 -4.97 -17.54
C PHE A 45 6.87 -3.74 -18.26
N TYR A 46 7.39 -2.77 -17.49
CA TYR A 46 7.92 -1.51 -17.99
C TYR A 46 9.36 -1.34 -17.50
N ALA A 47 10.32 -1.32 -18.41
CA ALA A 47 11.75 -1.13 -18.08
C ALA A 47 12.13 0.34 -17.81
N GLN A 48 11.15 1.20 -17.53
CA GLN A 48 11.34 2.62 -17.27
C GLN A 48 11.02 2.92 -15.79
N ASP A 49 12.09 3.12 -15.02
CA ASP A 49 12.06 3.37 -13.57
C ASP A 49 11.11 4.51 -13.18
N ASP A 50 11.22 5.66 -13.85
CA ASP A 50 10.39 6.85 -13.55
C ASP A 50 8.90 6.57 -13.72
N ILE A 51 8.51 5.85 -14.78
CA ILE A 51 7.11 5.51 -15.04
C ILE A 51 6.58 4.55 -13.99
N VAL A 52 7.37 3.56 -13.58
CA VAL A 52 6.95 2.59 -12.57
C VAL A 52 6.82 3.25 -11.20
N LYS A 53 7.72 4.19 -10.86
CA LYS A 53 7.62 4.99 -9.64
C LYS A 53 6.37 5.85 -9.62
N ASP A 54 6.12 6.61 -10.68
CA ASP A 54 4.94 7.49 -10.79
C ASP A 54 3.66 6.66 -10.73
N ALA A 55 3.57 5.57 -11.50
CA ALA A 55 2.41 4.68 -11.47
C ALA A 55 2.18 4.04 -10.09
N THR A 56 3.26 3.64 -9.39
CA THR A 56 3.15 3.10 -8.03
C THR A 56 2.64 4.17 -7.05
N GLN A 57 3.16 5.40 -7.15
CA GLN A 57 2.69 6.52 -6.34
C GLN A 57 1.21 6.84 -6.61
N ASP A 58 0.79 6.85 -7.88
CA ASP A 58 -0.59 7.09 -8.28
C ASP A 58 -1.56 6.03 -7.72
N VAL A 59 -1.14 4.77 -7.63
CA VAL A 59 -1.92 3.71 -6.99
C VAL A 59 -2.17 4.04 -5.53
N PHE A 60 -1.13 4.40 -4.76
CA PHE A 60 -1.30 4.75 -3.35
C PHE A 60 -2.05 6.07 -3.14
N ALA A 61 -1.84 7.06 -4.00
CA ALA A 61 -2.61 8.31 -3.99
C ALA A 61 -4.09 8.04 -4.22
N THR A 62 -4.42 7.20 -5.21
CA THR A 62 -5.80 6.78 -5.49
C THR A 62 -6.42 6.04 -4.31
N ILE A 63 -5.68 5.14 -3.65
CA ILE A 63 -6.12 4.44 -2.43
C ILE A 63 -6.43 5.47 -1.33
N TRP A 64 -5.55 6.46 -1.13
CA TRP A 64 -5.75 7.48 -0.10
C TRP A 64 -6.95 8.40 -0.40
N GLU A 65 -7.12 8.83 -1.64
CA GLU A 65 -8.24 9.67 -2.05
C GLU A 65 -9.57 8.93 -1.91
N ARG A 66 -9.59 7.66 -2.33
CA ARG A 66 -10.79 6.83 -2.30
C ARG A 66 -11.01 6.10 -0.98
N LYS A 67 -10.16 6.30 0.04
CA LYS A 67 -10.20 5.58 1.34
C LYS A 67 -11.58 5.50 2.00
N ALA A 68 -12.39 6.54 1.85
CA ALA A 68 -13.75 6.60 2.40
C ALA A 68 -14.75 5.71 1.64
N PHE A 69 -14.47 5.39 0.38
CA PHE A 69 -15.28 4.56 -0.52
C PHE A 69 -14.70 3.16 -0.73
N LEU A 70 -13.54 2.84 -0.13
CA LEU A 70 -12.96 1.50 -0.22
C LEU A 70 -13.81 0.52 0.59
N GLY A 71 -14.30 -0.53 -0.09
CA GLY A 71 -15.00 -1.65 0.53
C GLY A 71 -14.13 -2.34 1.58
N ASP A 72 -14.75 -3.14 2.44
CA ASP A 72 -13.98 -4.01 3.33
C ASP A 72 -13.21 -5.01 2.48
N VAL A 73 -11.88 -5.06 2.65
CA VAL A 73 -11.05 -6.08 2.05
C VAL A 73 -11.28 -7.35 2.87
N GLN A 74 -12.24 -8.16 2.44
CA GLN A 74 -12.32 -9.56 2.83
C GLN A 74 -11.37 -10.33 1.91
N SER A 75 -10.21 -10.72 2.43
CA SER A 75 -9.39 -11.73 1.76
C SER A 75 -10.21 -13.02 1.70
N VAL A 76 -10.42 -13.54 0.48
CA VAL A 76 -11.00 -14.87 0.22
C VAL A 76 -9.88 -15.92 0.22
#